data_AF-W5TLY5-F1
#
_entry.id   AF-W5TLY5-F1
#
_cell.length_a   1.000
_cell.length_b   1.000
_cell.length_c   1.000
_cell.angle_alpha   90.00
_cell.angle_beta   90.00
_cell.angle_gamma   90.00
#
_symmetry.space_group_name_H-M   'P 1'
#
loop_
_entity.id
_entity.type
_entity.pdbx_description
1 polymer ?
#
loop_
_entity_poly.entity_id
_entity_poly.type
_entity_poly.pdbx_seq_one_letter_code
_entity_poly.pdbx_strand_id
1 'polypeptide(L)'
;MTRPPTFTVGEFRKASASSPHQNCVRIARKQGWTAVWDDKRATGATSTTTALATTELLLLRDEQFETYQAGIRAGRTERLPITQTRRRDGHYGLRSEIALPTTDVELVFDRAELDAFHQGVRAREFELHRFAVTGATDYDDPSGDLTARIPA
;
A
#
# COMPACT_ATOMS: atom_id res chain seq x y z
N MET A 1 -5.23 18.06 6.27
CA MET A 1 -5.10 16.73 5.64
C MET A 1 -3.64 16.55 5.25
N THR A 2 -3.03 15.41 5.55
CA THR A 2 -1.64 15.12 5.16
C THR A 2 -1.58 14.83 3.66
N ARG A 3 -0.50 15.24 2.99
CA ARG A 3 -0.27 14.93 1.56
C ARG A 3 0.18 13.47 1.43
N PRO A 4 -0.19 12.74 0.36
CA PRO A 4 0.39 11.43 0.09
C PRO A 4 1.90 11.53 -0.13
N PRO A 5 2.70 10.61 0.45
CA PRO A 5 4.12 10.57 0.21
C PRO A 5 4.43 9.98 -1.18
N THR A 6 5.61 10.26 -1.70
CA THR A 6 6.11 9.63 -2.92
C THR A 6 6.56 8.21 -2.62
N PHE A 7 5.99 7.20 -3.27
CA PHE A 7 6.43 5.81 -3.13
C PHE A 7 7.48 5.43 -4.17
N THR A 8 8.42 4.56 -3.81
CA THR A 8 9.36 3.93 -4.74
C THR A 8 9.07 2.44 -4.89
N VAL A 9 9.45 1.87 -6.03
CA VAL A 9 9.19 0.46 -6.37
C VAL A 9 9.73 -0.51 -5.31
N GLY A 10 10.87 -0.21 -4.70
CA GLY A 10 11.49 -1.06 -3.67
C GLY A 10 10.70 -1.17 -2.37
N GLU A 11 9.76 -0.25 -2.12
CA GLU A 11 8.90 -0.27 -0.93
C GLU A 11 7.71 -1.22 -1.08
N PHE A 12 7.45 -1.70 -2.30
CA PHE A 12 6.29 -2.53 -2.62
C PHE A 12 6.55 -4.01 -2.38
N ARG A 13 5.68 -4.63 -1.58
CA ARG A 13 5.66 -6.05 -1.29
C ARG A 13 4.58 -6.77 -2.10
N LYS A 14 4.95 -7.86 -2.75
CA LYS A 14 4.04 -8.74 -3.52
C LYS A 14 3.43 -9.81 -2.60
N ALA A 15 2.22 -10.25 -2.87
CA ALA A 15 1.60 -11.38 -2.16
C ALA A 15 2.47 -12.64 -2.30
N SER A 16 2.63 -13.48 -1.28
CA SER A 16 3.42 -14.72 -1.42
C SER A 16 2.76 -15.75 -2.34
N ALA A 17 1.42 -15.73 -2.41
CA ALA A 17 0.64 -16.57 -3.34
C ALA A 17 0.73 -16.11 -4.80
N SER A 18 1.38 -14.97 -5.07
CA SER A 18 1.64 -14.55 -6.44
C SER A 18 2.67 -15.44 -7.11
N SER A 19 2.39 -15.88 -8.33
CA SER A 19 3.43 -16.54 -9.13
C SER A 19 4.51 -15.52 -9.54
N PRO A 20 5.80 -15.90 -9.58
CA PRO A 20 6.89 -15.03 -10.04
C PRO A 20 6.64 -14.47 -11.45
N HIS A 21 5.94 -15.22 -12.29
CA HIS A 21 5.64 -14.89 -13.67
C HIS A 21 4.24 -14.33 -13.90
N GLN A 22 3.44 -14.16 -12.84
CA GLN A 22 2.12 -13.55 -12.96
C GLN A 22 2.14 -12.16 -12.31
N ASN A 23 1.88 -11.19 -13.16
CA ASN A 23 1.27 -9.90 -12.88
C ASN A 23 0.55 -9.84 -11.53
N CYS A 24 0.98 -8.98 -10.60
CA CYS A 24 0.37 -8.98 -9.28
C CYS A 24 0.25 -7.60 -8.67
N VAL A 25 -0.73 -7.50 -7.79
CA VAL A 25 -0.84 -6.44 -6.81
C VAL A 25 0.41 -6.44 -5.92
N ARG A 26 1.02 -5.27 -5.80
CA ARG A 26 1.98 -4.99 -4.76
C ARG A 26 1.44 -3.91 -3.84
N ILE A 27 1.75 -4.06 -2.55
CA ILE A 27 1.34 -3.12 -1.50
C ILE A 27 2.58 -2.45 -0.92
N ALA A 28 2.55 -1.14 -0.76
CA ALA A 28 3.50 -0.39 0.05
C ALA A 28 2.74 0.39 1.12
N ARG A 29 3.35 0.61 2.28
CA ARG A 29 2.77 1.42 3.35
C ARG A 29 3.80 2.33 3.99
N LYS A 30 3.47 3.60 4.17
CA LYS A 30 4.30 4.56 4.93
C LYS A 30 3.54 5.82 5.29
N GLN A 31 3.92 6.44 6.41
CA GLN A 31 3.37 7.73 6.86
C GLN A 31 1.83 7.77 6.93
N GLY A 32 1.20 6.66 7.31
CA GLY A 32 -0.27 6.54 7.39
C GLY A 32 -0.97 6.32 6.04
N TRP A 33 -0.20 6.03 4.98
CA TRP A 33 -0.70 5.80 3.63
C TRP A 33 -0.38 4.39 3.18
N THR A 34 -1.38 3.74 2.57
CA THR A 34 -1.21 2.52 1.80
C THR A 34 -1.30 2.85 0.31
N ALA A 35 -0.33 2.35 -0.47
CA ALA A 35 -0.35 2.34 -1.91
C ALA A 35 -0.53 0.92 -2.45
N VAL A 36 -1.45 0.75 -3.38
CA VAL A 36 -1.62 -0.46 -4.20
C VAL A 36 -1.10 -0.15 -5.60
N TRP A 37 -0.22 -1.00 -6.11
CA TRP A 37 0.37 -0.86 -7.43
C TRP A 37 0.24 -2.14 -8.24
N ASP A 38 0.00 -2.00 -9.54
CA ASP A 38 -0.02 -3.11 -10.48
C ASP A 38 1.39 -3.27 -11.08
N ASP A 39 2.03 -4.40 -10.78
CA ASP A 39 3.37 -4.74 -11.26
C ASP A 39 3.49 -4.76 -12.80
N LYS A 40 2.37 -4.91 -13.53
CA LYS A 40 2.34 -4.77 -15.00
C LYS A 40 2.84 -3.41 -15.49
N ARG A 41 2.78 -2.39 -14.64
CA ARG A 41 3.25 -1.03 -14.97
C ARG A 41 4.77 -0.90 -14.87
N ALA A 42 5.47 -1.90 -14.32
CA ALA A 42 6.93 -1.93 -14.34
C ALA A 42 7.43 -2.11 -15.79
N THR A 43 8.39 -1.28 -16.18
CA THR A 43 9.10 -1.38 -17.46
C THR A 43 10.55 -1.78 -17.23
N GLY A 44 11.31 -2.07 -18.29
CA GLY A 44 12.76 -2.32 -18.18
C GLY A 44 13.56 -1.14 -17.59
N ALA A 45 12.99 0.06 -17.52
CA ALA A 45 13.58 1.24 -16.89
C ALA A 45 13.23 1.38 -15.40
N THR A 46 12.32 0.55 -14.89
CA THR A 46 11.84 0.62 -13.50
C THR A 46 12.82 -0.10 -12.58
N SER A 47 13.54 0.65 -11.74
CA SER A 47 14.43 0.13 -10.70
C SER A 47 13.78 0.26 -9.31
N THR A 48 14.40 -0.32 -8.29
CA THR A 48 13.91 -0.24 -6.90
C THR A 48 13.82 1.19 -6.36
N THR A 49 14.58 2.13 -6.93
CA THR A 49 14.59 3.54 -6.52
C THR A 49 13.67 4.42 -7.36
N THR A 50 13.05 3.87 -8.42
CA THR A 50 12.10 4.62 -9.26
C THR A 50 10.91 5.06 -8.43
N ALA A 51 10.69 6.38 -8.37
CA ALA A 51 9.51 6.99 -7.77
C ALA A 51 8.30 6.78 -8.69
N LEU A 52 7.18 6.34 -8.12
CA LEU A 52 5.93 6.11 -8.85
C LEU A 52 5.04 7.34 -8.78
N ALA A 53 4.40 7.67 -9.91
CA ALA A 53 3.44 8.75 -9.95
C ALA A 53 2.16 8.33 -9.22
N THR A 54 1.51 9.28 -8.55
CA THR A 54 0.25 9.01 -7.84
C THR A 54 -0.88 8.56 -8.78
N THR A 55 -0.79 8.90 -10.07
CA THR A 55 -1.68 8.42 -11.15
C THR A 55 -1.50 6.94 -11.51
N GLU A 56 -0.54 6.26 -10.88
CA GLU A 56 -0.29 4.83 -11.04
C GLU A 56 -0.65 4.01 -9.81
N LEU A 57 -1.06 4.68 -8.73
CA LEU A 57 -1.25 4.09 -7.42
C LEU A 57 -2.70 4.23 -6.99
N LEU A 58 -3.29 3.13 -6.54
CA LEU A 58 -4.49 3.22 -5.71
C LEU A 58 -4.05 3.62 -4.31
N LEU A 59 -4.35 4.86 -3.92
CA LEU A 59 -3.94 5.41 -2.63
C LEU A 59 -5.08 5.39 -1.62
N LEU A 60 -4.76 4.99 -0.40
CA LEU A 60 -5.68 4.84 0.71
C LEU A 60 -4.98 5.32 1.98
N ARG A 61 -5.76 5.75 2.97
CA ARG A 61 -5.26 5.80 4.35
C ARG A 61 -5.10 4.39 4.91
N ASP A 62 -4.15 4.19 5.81
CA ASP A 62 -3.92 2.87 6.40
C ASP A 62 -5.19 2.31 7.06
N GLU A 63 -5.98 3.15 7.74
CA GLU A 63 -7.22 2.73 8.40
C GLU A 63 -8.29 2.25 7.41
N GLN A 64 -8.31 2.84 6.21
CA GLN A 64 -9.20 2.42 5.13
C GLN A 64 -8.78 1.07 4.58
N PHE A 65 -7.47 0.86 4.43
CA PHE A 65 -6.97 -0.43 3.96
C PHE A 65 -7.13 -1.54 5.03
N GLU A 66 -7.04 -1.23 6.32
CA GLU A 66 -7.43 -2.16 7.39
C GLU A 66 -8.91 -2.54 7.33
N THR A 67 -9.79 -1.57 7.08
CA THR A 67 -11.22 -1.82 6.88
C THR A 67 -11.47 -2.73 5.68
N TYR A 68 -10.78 -2.48 4.56
CA TYR A 68 -10.82 -3.35 3.38
C TYR A 68 -10.38 -4.78 3.72
N GLN A 69 -9.22 -4.94 4.37
CA GLN A 69 -8.70 -6.26 4.73
C GLN A 69 -9.65 -7.02 5.67
N ALA A 70 -10.22 -6.35 6.68
CA ALA A 70 -11.21 -6.93 7.57
C ALA A 70 -12.48 -7.35 6.82
N GLY A 71 -12.93 -6.55 5.85
CA GLY A 71 -14.03 -6.86 4.94
C GLY A 71 -13.80 -8.16 4.16
N ILE A 72 -12.69 -8.26 3.44
CA ILE A 72 -12.33 -9.44 2.64
C ILE A 72 -12.21 -10.70 3.52
N ARG A 73 -11.61 -10.59 4.71
CA ARG A 73 -11.51 -11.70 5.66
C ARG A 73 -12.87 -12.17 6.16
N ALA A 74 -13.84 -11.27 6.29
CA ALA A 74 -15.22 -11.58 6.63
C ALA A 74 -16.07 -12.04 5.41
N GLY A 75 -15.47 -12.22 4.23
CA GLY A 75 -16.17 -12.63 3.01
C GLY A 75 -16.99 -11.52 2.36
N ARG A 76 -16.79 -10.25 2.76
CA ARG A 76 -17.46 -9.09 2.15
C ARG A 76 -16.61 -8.53 1.02
N THR A 77 -17.23 -8.14 -0.08
CA THR A 77 -16.57 -7.48 -1.22
C THR A 77 -17.23 -6.16 -1.61
N GLU A 78 -18.34 -5.81 -0.96
CA GLU A 78 -19.14 -4.61 -1.23
C GLU A 78 -19.01 -3.59 -0.10
N ARG A 79 -19.20 -2.30 -0.42
CA ARG A 79 -19.15 -1.18 0.53
C ARG A 79 -17.85 -1.18 1.36
N LEU A 80 -16.74 -1.49 0.67
CA LEU A 80 -15.40 -1.44 1.23
C LEU A 80 -14.65 -0.26 0.61
N PRO A 81 -13.64 0.31 1.30
CA PRO A 81 -12.86 1.44 0.78
C PRO A 81 -12.16 1.18 -0.57
N ILE A 82 -11.99 -0.09 -0.95
CA ILE A 82 -11.68 -0.48 -2.33
C ILE A 82 -12.92 -1.17 -2.90
N THR A 83 -13.51 -0.54 -3.90
CA THR A 83 -14.62 -1.08 -4.68
C THR A 83 -14.10 -1.99 -5.78
N GLN A 84 -14.83 -3.07 -6.04
CA GLN A 84 -14.48 -4.08 -7.04
C GLN A 84 -15.64 -4.20 -8.01
N THR A 85 -15.41 -3.91 -9.29
CA THR A 85 -16.44 -3.97 -10.33
C THR A 85 -16.03 -4.96 -11.41
N ARG A 86 -16.89 -5.94 -11.70
CA ARG A 86 -16.68 -6.84 -12.83
C ARG A 86 -16.92 -6.08 -14.14
N ARG A 87 -15.95 -6.15 -15.04
CA ARG A 87 -15.97 -5.53 -16.38
C ARG A 87 -16.54 -6.49 -17.42
N ARG A 88 -16.93 -5.95 -18.58
CA ARG A 88 -17.50 -6.73 -19.70
C ARG A 88 -16.49 -7.71 -20.31
N ASP A 89 -15.21 -7.41 -20.22
CA ASP A 89 -14.08 -8.23 -20.69
C ASP A 89 -13.70 -9.36 -19.73
N GLY A 90 -14.49 -9.59 -18.67
CA GLY A 90 -14.24 -10.63 -17.68
C GLY A 90 -13.22 -10.27 -16.59
N HIS A 91 -12.60 -9.08 -16.66
CA HIS A 91 -11.68 -8.57 -15.64
C HIS A 91 -12.43 -7.85 -14.51
N TYR A 92 -11.71 -7.46 -13.48
CA TYR A 92 -12.19 -6.73 -12.31
C TYR A 92 -11.44 -5.41 -12.19
N GLY A 93 -12.17 -4.31 -12.15
CA GLY A 93 -11.64 -2.98 -11.87
C GLY A 93 -11.68 -2.71 -10.36
N LEU A 94 -10.54 -2.32 -9.78
CA LEU A 94 -10.40 -1.89 -8.40
C LEU A 94 -10.22 -0.38 -8.34
N ARG A 95 -11.06 0.29 -7.55
CA ARG A 95 -11.04 1.74 -7.34
C ARG A 95 -11.19 2.09 -5.87
N SER A 96 -10.47 3.10 -5.39
CA SER A 96 -10.67 3.64 -4.05
C SER A 96 -11.97 4.45 -4.00
N GLU A 97 -12.80 4.23 -2.99
CA GLU A 97 -14.11 4.88 -2.85
C GLU A 97 -14.00 6.36 -2.46
N ILE A 98 -12.84 6.81 -1.95
CA ILE A 98 -12.70 8.12 -1.32
C ILE A 98 -11.99 9.11 -2.24
N ALA A 99 -12.52 10.34 -2.25
CA ALA A 99 -12.04 11.52 -2.96
C ALA A 99 -10.64 11.97 -2.49
N LEU A 100 -9.63 11.19 -2.83
CA LEU A 100 -8.27 11.67 -2.97
C LEU A 100 -8.10 12.17 -4.41
N PRO A 101 -7.14 13.07 -4.69
CA PRO A 101 -6.92 13.64 -6.03
C PRO A 101 -6.62 12.60 -7.13
N THR A 102 -6.44 11.33 -6.76
CA THR A 102 -6.14 10.19 -7.64
C THR A 102 -7.39 9.35 -7.98
N THR A 103 -8.57 9.96 -7.98
CA THR A 103 -9.86 9.25 -8.14
C THR A 103 -10.00 8.51 -9.48
N ASP A 104 -9.12 8.80 -10.44
CA ASP A 104 -9.11 8.20 -11.77
C ASP A 104 -8.27 6.91 -11.88
N VAL A 105 -7.55 6.52 -10.83
CA VAL A 105 -6.74 5.29 -10.89
C VAL A 105 -7.63 4.07 -10.73
N GLU A 106 -7.73 3.31 -11.82
CA GLU A 106 -8.31 1.96 -11.83
C GLU A 106 -7.20 0.93 -12.03
N LEU A 107 -7.14 -0.04 -11.12
CA LEU A 107 -6.29 -1.22 -11.28
C LEU A 107 -7.14 -2.36 -11.85
N VAL A 108 -6.63 -3.06 -12.86
CA VAL A 108 -7.41 -4.04 -13.64
C VAL A 108 -6.79 -5.41 -13.48
N PHE A 109 -7.59 -6.31 -12.90
CA PHE A 109 -7.15 -7.67 -12.60
C PHE A 109 -8.00 -8.70 -13.31
N ASP A 110 -7.38 -9.79 -13.75
CA ASP A 110 -8.15 -10.99 -14.07
C ASP A 110 -8.67 -11.65 -12.77
N ARG A 111 -9.41 -12.75 -12.92
CA ARG A 111 -9.96 -13.47 -11.77
C ARG A 111 -8.87 -14.07 -10.87
N ALA A 112 -7.83 -14.64 -11.46
CA ALA A 112 -6.76 -15.31 -10.70
C ALA A 112 -5.93 -14.29 -9.92
N GLU A 113 -5.65 -13.14 -10.51
CA GLU A 113 -4.97 -12.01 -9.87
C GLU A 113 -5.77 -11.47 -8.67
N LEU A 114 -7.08 -11.31 -8.84
CA LEU A 114 -7.96 -10.87 -7.75
C LEU A 114 -8.02 -11.91 -6.62
N ASP A 115 -8.17 -13.18 -6.96
CA ASP A 115 -8.21 -14.28 -5.98
C ASP A 115 -6.89 -14.38 -5.21
N ALA A 116 -5.74 -14.23 -5.88
CA ALA A 116 -4.42 -14.21 -5.26
C ALA A 116 -4.26 -13.01 -4.31
N PHE A 117 -4.75 -11.83 -4.69
CA PHE A 117 -4.75 -10.65 -3.82
C PHE A 117 -5.58 -10.89 -2.56
N HIS A 118 -6.81 -11.41 -2.71
CA HIS A 118 -7.67 -11.74 -1.56
C HIS A 118 -7.06 -12.83 -0.70
N GLN A 119 -6.36 -13.81 -1.30
CA GLN A 119 -5.64 -14.82 -0.56
C GLN A 119 -4.52 -14.21 0.30
N GLY A 120 -3.73 -13.27 -0.23
CA GLY A 120 -2.72 -12.55 0.56
C GLY A 120 -3.33 -11.76 1.72
N VAL A 121 -4.50 -11.13 1.51
CA VAL A 121 -5.27 -10.46 2.57
C VAL A 121 -5.73 -11.46 3.66
N ARG A 122 -6.24 -12.63 3.27
CA ARG A 122 -6.66 -13.69 4.21
C ARG A 122 -5.48 -14.28 4.97
N ALA A 123 -4.33 -14.43 4.30
CA ALA A 123 -3.07 -14.88 4.87
C ALA A 123 -2.32 -13.79 5.69
N ARG A 124 -2.94 -12.62 5.89
CA ARG A 124 -2.37 -11.51 6.69
C ARG A 124 -1.02 -11.03 6.18
N GLU A 125 -0.78 -11.14 4.88
CA GLU A 125 0.49 -10.74 4.25
C GLU A 125 0.69 -9.24 4.27
N PHE A 126 -0.41 -8.49 4.29
CA PHE A 126 -0.40 -7.04 4.16
C PHE A 126 -0.58 -6.28 5.48
N GLU A 127 -0.54 -6.93 6.65
CA GLU A 127 -0.77 -6.25 7.94
C GLU A 127 0.25 -5.13 8.19
N LEU A 128 -0.21 -4.01 8.77
CA LEU A 128 0.58 -2.79 8.95
C LEU A 128 1.96 -3.03 9.60
N HIS A 129 2.02 -3.86 10.65
CA HIS A 129 3.26 -4.16 11.37
C HIS A 129 4.32 -4.85 10.49
N ARG A 130 3.92 -5.47 9.37
CA ARG A 130 4.84 -6.08 8.40
C ARG A 130 5.53 -5.03 7.52
N PHE A 131 5.04 -3.80 7.50
CA PHE A 131 5.64 -2.67 6.77
C PHE A 131 6.35 -1.69 7.70
N ALA A 132 6.29 -1.92 9.01
CA ALA A 132 7.06 -1.17 9.97
C ALA A 132 8.52 -1.64 9.93
N VAL A 133 9.38 -0.90 9.21
CA VAL A 133 10.84 -0.99 9.36
C VAL A 133 11.37 0.42 9.66
N THR A 134 11.79 0.59 10.92
CA THR A 134 12.64 1.63 11.54
C THR A 134 12.59 3.05 10.97
N GLY A 135 11.78 3.90 11.61
CA GLY A 135 11.86 5.36 11.52
C GLY A 135 11.39 6.06 12.79
N ALA A 136 11.52 5.41 13.95
CA ALA A 136 11.05 5.92 15.23
C ALA A 136 12.15 5.85 16.30
N THR A 137 13.28 6.52 16.06
CA THR A 137 14.15 7.09 17.11
C THR A 137 14.95 8.24 16.51
N ASP A 138 14.27 9.33 16.17
CA ASP A 138 14.84 10.68 16.27
C ASP A 138 13.76 11.53 16.92
N TYR A 139 13.52 11.26 18.21
CA TYR A 139 13.11 12.35 19.09
C TYR A 139 14.41 13.07 19.43
N ASP A 140 14.68 14.13 18.68
CA ASP A 140 15.46 15.28 19.15
C ASP A 140 14.86 15.69 20.51
N ASP A 141 15.54 15.35 21.60
CA ASP A 141 15.40 16.06 22.86
C ASP A 141 16.52 17.11 22.91
N PRO A 142 16.21 18.40 22.68
CA PRO A 142 17.17 19.46 22.91
C PRO A 142 17.20 19.78 24.41
N SER A 143 17.68 18.84 25.22
CA SER A 143 18.04 19.11 26.61
C SER A 143 19.54 19.35 26.67
N GLY A 144 19.87 20.60 26.36
CA GLY A 144 21.21 21.15 26.46
C GLY A 144 21.82 20.95 27.84
N ASP A 145 23.04 20.45 27.80
CA ASP A 145 24.11 20.62 28.78
C ASP A 145 24.05 21.98 29.48
N LEU A 146 23.61 22.01 30.74
CA LEU A 146 23.89 23.12 31.65
C LEU A 146 23.82 22.66 33.12
N THR A 147 24.85 21.96 33.58
CA THR A 147 25.52 22.38 34.82
C THR A 147 26.89 21.73 34.95
N ALA A 148 27.88 22.60 34.78
CA ALA A 148 29.29 22.35 34.98
C ALA A 148 29.62 21.90 36.41
N ARG A 149 30.61 21.01 36.47
CA ARG A 149 31.73 20.98 37.43
C ARG A 149 31.60 21.85 38.68
N ILE A 150 31.55 21.22 39.86
CA ILE A 150 32.27 21.73 41.04
C ILE A 150 32.89 20.52 41.77
N PRO A 151 34.23 20.42 41.85
CA PRO A 151 34.90 19.57 42.83
C PRO A 151 35.35 20.41 44.04
N ALA A 152 35.08 19.91 45.24
CA ALA A 152 35.95 20.00 46.42
C ALA A 152 35.48 18.98 47.46
#